data_AF-A0A7W1I0U8-F1
#
_entry.id   AF-A0A7W1I0U8-F1
#
_cell.length_a   1.000
_cell.length_b   1.000
_cell.length_c   1.000
_cell.angle_alpha   90.00
_cell.angle_beta   90.00
_cell.angle_gamma   90.00
#
_symmetry.space_group_name_H-M   'P 1'
#
loop_
_entity.id
_entity.type
_entity.pdbx_description
1 polymer ?
#
loop_
_entity_poly.entity_id
_entity_poly.type
_entity_poly.pdbx_seq_one_letter_code
_entity_poly.pdbx_strand_id
1 'polypeptide(L)'
;MSIDKFLSGLANHAVGRGATWHKADFHVHAPNSSDYEYRDADATERLGRALHDGEYSFAVILKHQEFPSREELAALRKHCSRTTLIPGAEINVFVDALSKKVNKDYFFHCIVAVDPDTTGDYGFVLQKAKEQFAYKPGDYPAGFRSSILDLGRFFRKNGALFIPAHLHQSKAPEVSRSIDDLYDDEAFLSFLTDGAFDALEVRQQATATFFDGDQKTKEGLSIPSAVCVASSDAHHHEHVRDRKRCTWIRAEKASFAELAAACPFGIGYLSMNASRPTPGYWVSTLSEHSCPRLGYRSTRV
;
A
#
# COMPACT_ATOMS: atom_id res chain seq x y z
N MET A 1 -19.52 -15.86 2.75
CA MET A 1 -20.07 -14.48 2.71
C MET A 1 -21.43 -14.53 2.04
N SER A 2 -22.48 -13.90 2.58
CA SER A 2 -23.81 -13.94 1.94
C SER A 2 -23.85 -13.03 0.71
N ILE A 3 -24.68 -13.38 -0.28
CA ILE A 3 -24.92 -12.56 -1.48
C ILE A 3 -25.36 -11.14 -1.09
N ASP A 4 -26.19 -10.99 -0.05
CA ASP A 4 -26.63 -9.67 0.39
C ASP A 4 -25.50 -8.83 0.99
N LYS A 5 -24.55 -9.46 1.71
CA LYS A 5 -23.36 -8.77 2.23
C LYS A 5 -22.39 -8.41 1.10
N PHE A 6 -22.31 -9.23 0.05
CA PHE A 6 -21.56 -8.93 -1.18
C PHE A 6 -22.19 -7.78 -1.95
N LEU A 7 -23.50 -7.82 -2.22
CA LEU A 7 -24.22 -6.77 -2.95
C LEU A 7 -24.25 -5.45 -2.17
N SER A 8 -24.37 -5.50 -0.85
CA SER A 8 -24.27 -4.30 -0.02
C SER A 8 -22.85 -3.74 0.03
N GLY A 9 -21.83 -4.61 0.03
CA GLY A 9 -20.43 -4.20 -0.17
C GLY A 9 -20.22 -3.59 -1.55
N LEU A 10 -20.77 -4.21 -2.61
CA LEU A 10 -20.69 -3.70 -3.97
C LEU A 10 -21.43 -2.37 -4.11
N ALA A 11 -22.58 -2.17 -3.48
CA ALA A 11 -23.28 -0.88 -3.53
C ALA A 11 -22.53 0.23 -2.78
N ASN A 12 -21.78 -0.11 -1.72
CA ASN A 12 -20.98 0.83 -0.93
C ASN A 12 -19.58 1.08 -1.51
N HIS A 13 -19.09 0.19 -2.36
CA HIS A 13 -17.73 0.22 -2.91
C HIS A 13 -17.68 0.23 -4.45
N ALA A 14 -18.82 0.10 -5.15
CA ALA A 14 -18.88 0.25 -6.60
C ALA A 14 -18.55 1.69 -6.94
N VAL A 15 -17.39 1.81 -7.55
CA VAL A 15 -16.87 3.02 -8.15
C VAL A 15 -17.92 3.55 -9.14
N GLY A 16 -18.59 4.65 -8.76
CA GLY A 16 -19.80 5.11 -9.43
C GLY A 16 -19.53 5.58 -10.86
N ARG A 17 -20.61 5.92 -11.58
CA ARG A 17 -20.54 6.30 -13.01
C ARG A 17 -19.65 7.53 -13.27
N GLY A 18 -19.30 8.31 -12.23
CA GLY A 18 -18.45 9.49 -12.33
C GLY A 18 -16.95 9.22 -12.13
N ALA A 19 -16.56 7.99 -11.81
CA ALA A 19 -15.19 7.71 -11.41
C ALA A 19 -14.18 7.71 -12.55
N THR A 20 -13.01 8.26 -12.27
CA THR A 20 -11.90 8.39 -13.21
C THR A 20 -10.63 7.72 -12.70
N TRP A 21 -9.64 7.58 -13.59
CA TRP A 21 -8.34 7.02 -13.24
C TRP A 21 -7.45 8.08 -12.59
N HIS A 22 -6.97 7.77 -11.40
CA HIS A 22 -6.11 8.59 -10.57
C HIS A 22 -4.76 7.91 -10.38
N LYS A 23 -3.67 8.64 -10.59
CA LYS A 23 -2.32 8.14 -10.37
C LYS A 23 -1.94 8.29 -8.89
N ALA A 24 -1.39 7.24 -8.31
CA ALA A 24 -1.05 7.15 -6.89
C ALA A 24 0.39 6.67 -6.71
N ASP A 25 1.06 7.23 -5.71
CA ASP A 25 2.29 6.69 -5.15
C ASP A 25 2.05 6.34 -3.67
N PHE A 26 2.33 5.09 -3.30
CA PHE A 26 2.11 4.58 -1.93
C PHE A 26 3.36 4.66 -1.05
N HIS A 27 4.51 5.09 -1.59
CA HIS A 27 5.76 5.03 -0.85
C HIS A 27 6.71 6.17 -1.29
N VAL A 28 6.57 7.33 -0.66
CA VAL A 28 7.42 8.50 -0.90
C VAL A 28 7.97 9.00 0.43
N HIS A 29 9.30 8.98 0.59
CA HIS A 29 9.93 9.48 1.79
C HIS A 29 9.91 11.01 1.84
N ALA A 30 9.57 11.54 3.02
CA ALA A 30 9.50 12.98 3.24
C ALA A 30 10.92 13.60 3.27
N PRO A 31 11.10 14.86 2.84
CA PRO A 31 12.43 15.50 2.75
C PRO A 31 13.26 15.53 4.06
N ASN A 32 12.55 15.53 5.17
CA ASN A 32 13.01 15.54 6.56
C ASN A 32 13.16 14.13 7.14
N SER A 33 12.86 13.07 6.39
CA SER A 33 13.23 11.71 6.77
C SER A 33 14.75 11.57 6.85
N SER A 34 15.24 10.76 7.79
CA SER A 34 16.67 10.58 8.07
C SER A 34 17.48 10.01 6.90
N ASP A 35 16.80 9.41 5.94
CA ASP A 35 17.36 8.68 4.79
C ASP A 35 17.04 9.34 3.43
N TYR A 36 16.29 10.44 3.42
CA TYR A 36 16.07 11.20 2.19
C TYR A 36 17.39 11.76 1.62
N GLU A 37 17.70 11.52 0.36
CA GLU A 37 19.04 11.74 -0.20
C GLU A 37 19.32 13.21 -0.51
N TYR A 38 18.29 14.00 -0.86
CA TYR A 38 18.45 15.40 -1.25
C TYR A 38 18.29 16.34 -0.05
N ARG A 39 19.36 17.06 0.32
CA ARG A 39 19.43 17.83 1.58
C ARG A 39 19.43 19.35 1.44
N ASP A 40 19.25 19.88 0.23
CA ASP A 40 19.21 21.34 0.04
C ASP A 40 17.89 21.95 0.54
N ALA A 41 17.90 23.27 0.75
CA ALA A 41 16.77 24.02 1.32
C ALA A 41 15.48 23.95 0.48
N ASP A 42 15.58 23.66 -0.82
CA ASP A 42 14.46 23.53 -1.75
C ASP A 42 13.94 22.08 -1.87
N ALA A 43 14.38 21.14 -1.02
CA ALA A 43 13.97 19.73 -1.08
C ALA A 43 12.45 19.52 -1.05
N THR A 44 11.73 20.28 -0.22
CA THR A 44 10.26 20.23 -0.13
C THR A 44 9.60 20.74 -1.41
N GLU A 45 10.13 21.84 -1.97
CA GLU A 45 9.64 22.40 -3.22
C GLU A 45 9.85 21.42 -4.38
N ARG A 46 11.05 20.83 -4.49
CA ARG A 46 11.39 19.89 -5.56
C ARG A 46 10.54 18.63 -5.51
N LEU A 47 10.32 18.07 -4.32
CA LEU A 47 9.45 16.90 -4.17
C LEU A 47 8.01 17.23 -4.59
N GLY A 48 7.48 18.38 -4.13
CA GLY A 48 6.13 18.79 -4.48
C GLY A 48 5.97 19.04 -5.99
N ARG A 49 6.95 19.70 -6.63
CA ARG A 49 6.98 19.86 -8.09
C ARG A 49 7.03 18.51 -8.80
N ALA A 50 7.85 17.56 -8.35
CA ALA A 50 7.91 16.22 -8.95
C ALA A 50 6.56 15.48 -8.88
N LEU A 51 5.83 15.59 -7.77
CA LEU A 51 4.48 15.02 -7.64
C LEU A 51 3.47 15.72 -8.54
N HIS A 52 3.53 17.05 -8.63
CA HIS A 52 2.66 17.87 -9.48
C HIS A 52 2.87 17.55 -10.96
N ASP A 53 4.12 17.64 -11.43
CA ASP A 53 4.51 17.40 -12.82
C ASP A 53 4.27 15.93 -13.22
N GLY A 54 4.36 15.02 -12.25
CA GLY A 54 4.03 13.61 -12.41
C GLY A 54 2.52 13.31 -12.45
N GLU A 55 1.66 14.32 -12.29
CA GLU A 55 0.20 14.25 -12.26
C GLU A 55 -0.37 13.29 -11.20
N TYR A 56 0.31 13.17 -10.07
CA TYR A 56 -0.15 12.31 -8.97
C TYR A 56 -1.40 12.91 -8.32
N SER A 57 -2.46 12.12 -8.25
CA SER A 57 -3.68 12.44 -7.49
C SER A 57 -3.55 12.04 -6.03
N PHE A 58 -2.76 11.01 -5.73
CA PHE A 58 -2.47 10.53 -4.38
C PHE A 58 -0.97 10.35 -4.18
N ALA A 59 -0.49 10.69 -2.99
CA ALA A 59 0.87 10.36 -2.57
C ALA A 59 0.88 10.06 -1.07
N VAL A 60 1.29 8.86 -0.68
CA VAL A 60 1.59 8.52 0.71
C VAL A 60 2.98 9.05 1.03
N ILE A 61 3.02 10.08 1.86
CA ILE A 61 4.24 10.75 2.31
C ILE A 61 4.60 10.17 3.67
N LEU A 62 5.78 9.57 3.79
CA LEU A 62 6.16 8.83 4.97
C LEU A 62 7.58 9.12 5.45
N LYS A 63 7.85 8.74 6.70
CA LYS A 63 9.18 8.68 7.31
C LYS A 63 9.37 7.32 7.96
N HIS A 64 10.61 6.95 8.25
CA HIS A 64 10.85 5.76 9.06
C HIS A 64 10.39 5.96 10.51
N GLN A 65 9.55 5.04 11.00
CA GLN A 65 9.13 4.92 12.42
C GLN A 65 8.35 6.11 13.01
N GLU A 66 7.98 7.08 12.20
CA GLU A 66 7.19 8.25 12.56
C GLU A 66 6.40 8.78 11.36
N PHE A 67 5.38 9.58 11.63
CA PHE A 67 4.56 10.23 10.61
C PHE A 67 5.10 11.63 10.30
N PRO A 68 4.95 12.14 9.07
CA PRO A 68 5.16 13.57 8.80
C PRO A 68 4.18 14.41 9.60
N SER A 69 4.62 15.58 10.05
CA SER A 69 3.78 16.56 10.74
C SER A 69 2.81 17.23 9.77
N ARG A 70 1.81 17.92 10.34
CA ARG A 70 0.87 18.73 9.54
C ARG A 70 1.56 19.89 8.84
N GLU A 71 2.50 20.52 9.51
CA GLU A 71 3.30 21.63 8.98
C GLU A 71 4.16 21.16 7.80
N GLU A 72 4.74 19.97 7.90
CA GLU A 72 5.52 19.34 6.83
C GLU A 72 4.64 19.07 5.60
N LEU A 73 3.48 18.45 5.79
CA LEU A 73 2.53 18.22 4.68
C LEU A 73 1.95 19.52 4.12
N ALA A 74 1.68 20.52 4.96
CA ALA A 74 1.18 21.82 4.52
C ALA A 74 2.23 22.58 3.69
N ALA A 75 3.50 22.49 4.05
CA ALA A 75 4.60 23.05 3.26
C ALA A 75 4.70 22.36 1.89
N LEU A 76 4.67 21.03 1.85
CA LEU A 76 4.69 20.26 0.59
C LEU A 76 3.47 20.58 -0.29
N ARG A 77 2.27 20.72 0.30
CA ARG A 77 1.01 21.00 -0.40
C ARG A 77 1.05 22.29 -1.22
N LYS A 78 1.82 23.29 -0.81
CA LYS A 78 2.00 24.56 -1.56
C LYS A 78 2.52 24.33 -2.98
N HIS A 79 3.23 23.23 -3.21
CA HIS A 79 3.85 22.89 -4.48
C HIS A 79 3.12 21.77 -5.24
N CYS A 80 2.08 21.16 -4.66
CA CYS A 80 1.30 20.06 -5.24
C CYS A 80 -0.17 20.10 -4.80
N SER A 81 -0.84 21.25 -4.97
CA SER A 81 -2.18 21.51 -4.42
C SER A 81 -3.27 20.52 -4.86
N ARG A 82 -3.09 19.86 -6.02
CA ARG A 82 -4.02 18.87 -6.59
C ARG A 82 -3.77 17.44 -6.13
N THR A 83 -2.67 17.17 -5.46
CA THR A 83 -2.29 15.84 -4.97
C THR A 83 -2.77 15.67 -3.54
N THR A 84 -3.59 14.66 -3.25
CA THR A 84 -3.93 14.27 -1.89
C THR A 84 -2.74 13.59 -1.23
N LEU A 85 -2.05 14.38 -0.39
CA LEU A 85 -0.95 13.93 0.46
C LEU A 85 -1.51 13.17 1.65
N ILE A 86 -1.15 11.90 1.76
CA ILE A 86 -1.62 10.98 2.80
C ILE A 86 -0.45 10.78 3.78
N PRO A 87 -0.60 11.11 5.06
CA PRO A 87 0.42 10.88 6.07
C PRO A 87 0.64 9.38 6.27
N GLY A 88 1.90 8.95 6.23
CA GLY A 88 2.30 7.57 6.48
C GLY A 88 3.55 7.44 7.34
N ALA A 89 3.82 6.22 7.79
CA ALA A 89 5.08 5.80 8.41
C ALA A 89 5.51 4.47 7.80
N GLU A 90 6.80 4.33 7.51
CA GLU A 90 7.40 3.04 7.20
C GLU A 90 7.95 2.43 8.50
N ILE A 91 7.28 1.39 8.98
CA ILE A 91 7.64 0.68 10.21
C ILE A 91 8.41 -0.59 9.90
N ASN A 92 9.28 -0.98 10.83
CA ASN A 92 10.01 -2.24 10.81
C ASN A 92 9.25 -3.26 11.66
N VAL A 93 9.09 -4.46 11.11
CA VAL A 93 8.56 -5.62 11.82
C VAL A 93 9.64 -6.68 11.84
N PHE A 94 10.06 -7.09 13.04
CA PHE A 94 11.02 -8.16 13.24
C PHE A 94 10.35 -9.50 13.04
N VAL A 95 11.08 -10.43 12.41
CA VAL A 95 10.60 -11.79 12.16
C VAL A 95 10.46 -12.55 13.47
N ASP A 96 9.31 -13.18 13.67
CA ASP A 96 9.07 -14.16 14.73
C ASP A 96 9.88 -15.44 14.45
N ALA A 97 11.20 -15.40 14.69
CA ALA A 97 12.06 -16.54 14.43
C ALA A 97 11.84 -17.65 15.46
N LEU A 98 10.98 -18.62 15.15
CA LEU A 98 10.77 -19.83 15.95
C LEU A 98 11.94 -20.82 15.87
N SER A 99 12.94 -20.63 15.01
CA SER A 99 14.12 -21.49 15.04
C SER A 99 15.42 -20.84 14.56
N LYS A 100 16.48 -21.19 15.30
CA LYS A 100 17.92 -21.08 15.03
C LYS A 100 18.60 -19.78 15.47
N LYS A 101 19.53 -19.99 16.40
CA LYS A 101 20.69 -19.18 16.79
C LYS A 101 21.22 -18.29 15.65
N VAL A 102 20.66 -17.10 15.48
CA VAL A 102 21.31 -16.03 14.72
C VAL A 102 21.30 -14.80 15.63
N ASN A 103 22.48 -14.31 15.98
CA ASN A 103 22.66 -13.07 16.76
C ASN A 103 22.27 -11.81 15.94
N LYS A 104 21.32 -11.92 15.00
CA LYS A 104 20.90 -10.83 14.10
C LYS A 104 19.38 -10.74 14.09
N ASP A 105 18.88 -9.54 14.35
CA ASP A 105 17.47 -9.21 14.21
C ASP A 105 17.14 -9.08 12.70
N TYR A 106 16.41 -10.04 12.13
CA TYR A 106 15.85 -9.92 10.78
C TYR A 106 14.54 -9.13 10.83
N PHE A 107 14.34 -8.23 9.87
CA PHE A 107 13.12 -7.42 9.78
C PHE A 107 12.77 -7.10 8.33
N PHE A 108 11.51 -6.72 8.13
CA PHE A 108 10.95 -6.18 6.89
C PHE A 108 10.17 -4.91 7.19
N HIS A 109 9.83 -4.18 6.14
CA HIS A 109 9.13 -2.91 6.25
C HIS A 109 7.62 -3.06 5.99
N CYS A 110 6.82 -2.27 6.68
CA CYS A 110 5.39 -2.07 6.38
C CYS A 110 5.08 -0.59 6.33
N ILE A 111 4.28 -0.20 5.35
CA ILE A 111 3.68 1.12 5.24
C ILE A 111 2.41 1.13 6.09
N VAL A 112 2.33 2.09 7.01
CA VAL A 112 1.11 2.46 7.72
C VAL A 112 0.68 3.82 7.21
N ALA A 113 -0.54 3.96 6.68
CA ALA A 113 -1.04 5.25 6.17
C ALA A 113 -2.40 5.59 6.77
N VAL A 114 -2.61 6.84 7.17
CA VAL A 114 -3.85 7.28 7.86
C VAL A 114 -4.56 8.39 7.09
N ASP A 115 -5.83 8.60 7.41
CA ASP A 115 -6.63 9.67 6.82
C ASP A 115 -6.01 11.05 7.13
N PRO A 116 -5.63 11.87 6.12
CA PRO A 116 -5.11 13.22 6.33
C PRO A 116 -6.11 14.14 7.05
N ASP A 117 -7.40 13.83 7.01
CA ASP A 117 -8.46 14.61 7.65
C ASP A 117 -8.72 14.19 9.10
N THR A 118 -8.04 13.14 9.60
CA THR A 118 -8.07 12.77 11.04
C THR A 118 -7.72 13.98 11.88
N THR A 119 -8.41 14.26 12.99
CA THR A 119 -8.05 15.38 13.87
C THR A 119 -6.89 15.01 14.81
N GLY A 120 -5.98 15.95 15.08
CA GLY A 120 -4.88 15.74 16.03
C GLY A 120 -3.57 15.27 15.39
N ASP A 121 -2.73 14.57 16.15
CA ASP A 121 -1.47 14.02 15.68
C ASP A 121 -1.69 12.72 14.89
N TYR A 122 -1.16 12.65 13.66
CA TYR A 122 -1.19 11.43 12.84
C TYR A 122 -0.46 10.26 13.52
N GLY A 123 0.57 10.56 14.31
CA GLY A 123 1.37 9.57 15.04
C GLY A 123 0.63 8.84 16.16
N PHE A 124 -0.57 9.27 16.54
CA PHE A 124 -1.33 8.70 17.65
C PHE A 124 -1.59 7.20 17.50
N VAL A 125 -1.91 6.72 16.29
CA VAL A 125 -2.15 5.29 16.05
C VAL A 125 -0.87 4.46 16.25
N LEU A 126 0.27 5.00 15.84
CA LEU A 126 1.57 4.36 16.00
C LEU A 126 2.03 4.36 17.45
N GLN A 127 1.78 5.45 18.18
CA GLN A 127 2.04 5.50 19.62
C GLN A 127 1.23 4.43 20.36
N LYS A 128 -0.07 4.32 20.09
CA LYS A 128 -0.92 3.27 20.69
C LYS A 128 -0.44 1.87 20.35
N ALA A 129 0.03 1.64 19.11
CA ALA A 129 0.62 0.36 18.74
C ALA A 129 1.88 0.08 19.58
N LYS A 130 2.78 1.06 19.76
CA LYS A 130 4.00 0.92 20.58
C LYS A 130 3.69 0.65 22.07
N GLU A 131 2.55 1.12 22.57
CA GLU A 131 2.08 0.85 23.94
C GLU A 131 1.45 -0.54 24.09
N GLN A 132 0.76 -1.02 23.05
CA GLN A 132 0.02 -2.30 23.08
C GLN A 132 0.88 -3.52 22.71
N PHE A 133 1.88 -3.34 21.85
CA PHE A 133 2.67 -4.42 21.27
C PHE A 133 4.13 -4.37 21.71
N ALA A 134 4.82 -5.50 21.61
CA ALA A 134 6.25 -5.57 21.87
C ALA A 134 7.00 -4.71 20.84
N TYR A 135 7.66 -3.65 21.32
CA TYR A 135 8.42 -2.71 20.51
C TYR A 135 9.87 -2.62 21.01
N LYS A 136 10.83 -2.67 20.09
CA LYS A 136 12.25 -2.44 20.35
C LYS A 136 12.56 -0.96 20.05
N PRO A 137 12.79 -0.12 21.07
CA PRO A 137 13.24 1.25 20.87
C PRO A 137 14.76 1.31 20.59
N GLY A 138 15.27 2.48 20.21
CA GLY A 138 16.70 2.77 20.08
C GLY A 138 17.12 3.09 18.65
N ASP A 139 18.42 2.99 18.39
CA ASP A 139 19.00 3.22 17.07
C ASP A 139 18.45 2.23 16.04
N TYR A 140 18.45 2.67 14.78
CA TYR A 140 17.93 1.88 13.68
C TYR A 140 18.66 0.51 13.59
N PRO A 141 17.91 -0.61 13.49
CA PRO A 141 16.46 -0.69 13.39
C PRO A 141 15.75 -0.70 14.77
N ALA A 142 14.85 0.28 14.95
CA ALA A 142 13.76 0.21 15.92
C ALA A 142 12.52 -0.40 15.24
N GLY A 143 11.63 -1.07 15.98
CA GLY A 143 10.49 -1.75 15.34
C GLY A 143 9.71 -2.70 16.24
N PHE A 144 8.68 -3.33 15.67
CA PHE A 144 7.79 -4.25 16.38
C PHE A 144 8.31 -5.68 16.36
N ARG A 145 8.24 -6.38 17.50
CA ARG A 145 8.54 -7.81 17.67
C ARG A 145 7.27 -8.62 17.94
N SER A 146 6.17 -8.19 17.33
CA SER A 146 4.84 -8.78 17.51
C SER A 146 4.35 -9.38 16.21
N SER A 147 3.42 -10.33 16.32
CA SER A 147 2.76 -10.98 15.19
C SER A 147 2.29 -9.97 14.15
N ILE A 148 2.66 -10.21 12.88
CA ILE A 148 2.25 -9.38 11.75
C ILE A 148 0.71 -9.35 11.60
N LEU A 149 0.04 -10.45 11.95
CA LEU A 149 -1.42 -10.53 11.93
C LEU A 149 -2.05 -9.59 12.95
N ASP A 150 -1.49 -9.52 14.15
CA ASP A 150 -2.03 -8.68 15.22
C ASP A 150 -1.76 -7.20 14.93
N LEU A 151 -0.58 -6.87 14.42
CA LEU A 151 -0.25 -5.52 13.97
C LEU A 151 -1.17 -5.08 12.83
N GLY A 152 -1.31 -5.90 11.79
CA GLY A 152 -2.18 -5.59 10.65
C GLY A 152 -3.63 -5.38 11.06
N ARG A 153 -4.18 -6.29 11.90
CA ARG A 153 -5.53 -6.13 12.45
C ARG A 153 -5.68 -4.87 13.29
N PHE A 154 -4.68 -4.53 14.10
CA PHE A 154 -4.71 -3.33 14.92
C PHE A 154 -4.77 -2.06 14.06
N PHE A 155 -3.83 -1.89 13.12
CA PHE A 155 -3.77 -0.68 12.30
C PHE A 155 -5.05 -0.52 11.46
N ARG A 156 -5.52 -1.59 10.84
CA ARG A 156 -6.74 -1.60 10.03
C ARG A 156 -7.99 -1.29 10.86
N LYS A 157 -8.12 -1.84 12.07
CA LYS A 157 -9.22 -1.53 12.99
C LYS A 157 -9.22 -0.06 13.43
N ASN A 158 -8.05 0.59 13.43
CA ASN A 158 -7.89 2.01 13.74
C ASN A 158 -7.92 2.90 12.48
N GLY A 159 -8.41 2.39 11.34
CA GLY A 159 -8.62 3.17 10.12
C GLY A 159 -7.36 3.45 9.32
N ALA A 160 -6.24 2.80 9.62
CA ALA A 160 -5.01 2.91 8.84
C ALA A 160 -4.95 1.83 7.76
N LEU A 161 -4.33 2.14 6.63
CA LEU A 161 -3.86 1.14 5.68
C LEU A 161 -2.62 0.45 6.22
N PHE A 162 -2.51 -0.86 5.97
CA PHE A 162 -1.37 -1.68 6.34
C PHE A 162 -0.87 -2.49 5.14
N ILE A 163 0.31 -2.14 4.64
CA ILE A 163 0.87 -2.68 3.38
C ILE A 163 2.31 -3.14 3.64
N PRO A 164 2.68 -4.40 3.39
CA PRO A 164 4.09 -4.82 3.43
C PRO A 164 4.82 -4.17 2.26
N ALA A 165 5.99 -3.61 2.55
CA ALA A 165 6.74 -2.83 1.58
C ALA A 165 7.60 -3.72 0.67
N HIS A 166 7.78 -3.25 -0.56
CA HIS A 166 8.71 -3.72 -1.59
C HIS A 166 8.99 -5.24 -1.62
N LEU A 167 7.97 -6.06 -1.84
CA LEU A 167 8.11 -7.51 -2.10
C LEU A 167 9.15 -7.82 -3.18
N HIS A 168 9.84 -8.95 -3.02
CA HIS A 168 11.01 -9.37 -3.82
C HIS A 168 12.14 -8.32 -3.86
N GLN A 169 12.34 -7.55 -2.79
CA GLN A 169 13.49 -6.68 -2.66
C GLN A 169 14.74 -7.52 -2.39
N SER A 170 15.59 -7.68 -3.40
CA SER A 170 16.88 -8.40 -3.31
C SER A 170 17.96 -7.64 -2.51
N LYS A 171 17.60 -7.05 -1.37
CA LYS A 171 18.54 -6.44 -0.43
C LYS A 171 19.09 -7.49 0.54
N ALA A 172 20.27 -7.22 1.08
CA ALA A 172 20.85 -8.03 2.12
C ALA A 172 19.97 -7.98 3.40
N PRO A 173 19.89 -9.08 4.17
CA PRO A 173 19.03 -9.14 5.35
C PRO A 173 19.30 -8.13 6.45
N GLU A 174 20.50 -7.56 6.46
CA GLU A 174 20.90 -6.54 7.43
C GLU A 174 20.38 -5.14 7.10
N VAL A 175 19.81 -4.93 5.90
CA VAL A 175 19.33 -3.63 5.42
C VAL A 175 17.80 -3.54 5.47
N SER A 176 17.13 -4.61 5.01
CA SER A 176 15.69 -4.90 5.09
C SER A 176 15.42 -5.98 4.04
N ARG A 177 14.99 -7.19 4.43
CA ARG A 177 14.50 -8.16 3.44
C ARG A 177 13.03 -7.89 3.16
N SER A 178 12.57 -8.33 2.00
CA SER A 178 11.13 -8.42 1.77
C SER A 178 10.52 -9.55 2.61
N ILE A 179 9.24 -9.42 3.01
CA ILE A 179 8.57 -10.38 3.90
C ILE A 179 8.57 -11.81 3.32
N ASP A 180 8.45 -11.91 2.02
CA ASP A 180 8.50 -13.13 1.20
C ASP A 180 9.88 -13.77 1.10
N ASP A 181 10.97 -13.04 1.43
CA ASP A 181 12.31 -13.63 1.59
C ASP A 181 12.57 -14.16 3.01
N LEU A 182 11.70 -13.82 3.96
CA LEU A 182 11.88 -14.09 5.40
C LEU A 182 11.00 -15.24 5.88
N TYR A 183 9.79 -15.36 5.34
CA TYR A 183 8.85 -16.43 5.61
C TYR A 183 8.82 -17.43 4.47
N ASP A 184 8.54 -18.69 4.78
CA ASP A 184 8.22 -19.66 3.73
C ASP A 184 6.85 -19.36 3.08
N ASP A 185 6.61 -19.96 1.92
CA ASP A 185 5.38 -19.76 1.16
C ASP A 185 4.14 -20.05 2.01
N GLU A 186 4.13 -21.10 2.83
CA GLU A 186 2.97 -21.47 3.64
C GLU A 186 2.63 -20.36 4.66
N ALA A 187 3.62 -19.90 5.43
CA ALA A 187 3.44 -18.84 6.41
C ALA A 187 3.03 -17.53 5.72
N PHE A 188 3.72 -17.11 4.66
CA PHE A 188 3.41 -15.87 3.97
C PHE A 188 2.00 -15.90 3.37
N LEU A 189 1.62 -16.97 2.67
CA LEU A 189 0.29 -17.12 2.07
C LEU A 189 -0.82 -17.20 3.14
N SER A 190 -0.52 -17.71 4.35
CA SER A 190 -1.46 -17.67 5.47
C SER A 190 -1.77 -16.24 5.91
N PHE A 191 -0.78 -15.34 5.93
CA PHE A 191 -0.99 -13.93 6.26
C PHE A 191 -1.91 -13.22 5.26
N LEU A 192 -1.78 -13.55 3.98
CA LEU A 192 -2.67 -13.04 2.93
C LEU A 192 -4.11 -13.54 3.15
N THR A 193 -4.26 -14.84 3.38
CA THR A 193 -5.56 -15.49 3.56
C THR A 193 -6.29 -14.98 4.80
N ASP A 194 -5.56 -14.71 5.88
CA ASP A 194 -6.08 -14.17 7.14
C ASP A 194 -6.32 -12.65 7.09
N GLY A 195 -6.04 -12.01 5.95
CA GLY A 195 -6.28 -10.60 5.72
C GLY A 195 -5.37 -9.69 6.56
N ALA A 196 -4.08 -10.02 6.66
CA ALA A 196 -3.12 -9.17 7.37
C ALA A 196 -2.99 -7.78 6.73
N PHE A 197 -3.10 -7.70 5.41
CA PHE A 197 -2.74 -6.53 4.61
C PHE A 197 -3.92 -5.99 3.79
N ASP A 198 -3.91 -4.68 3.52
CA ASP A 198 -4.87 -4.05 2.59
C ASP A 198 -4.39 -4.11 1.13
N ALA A 199 -3.08 -4.21 0.91
CA ALA A 199 -2.45 -4.42 -0.40
C ALA A 199 -1.03 -4.96 -0.18
N LEU A 200 -0.34 -5.36 -1.25
CA LEU A 200 1.07 -5.76 -1.27
C LEU A 200 1.87 -4.77 -2.13
N GLU A 201 2.89 -4.12 -1.58
CA GLU A 201 3.76 -3.30 -2.40
C GLU A 201 4.71 -4.19 -3.21
N VAL A 202 4.63 -4.10 -4.54
CA VAL A 202 5.45 -4.89 -5.46
C VAL A 202 6.25 -3.98 -6.39
N ARG A 203 7.40 -4.47 -6.84
CA ARG A 203 8.30 -3.69 -7.72
C ARG A 203 8.21 -4.07 -9.20
N GLN A 204 7.66 -5.25 -9.50
CA GLN A 204 7.69 -5.85 -10.82
C GLN A 204 6.31 -6.40 -11.21
N GLN A 205 5.95 -6.23 -12.48
CA GLN A 205 4.67 -6.72 -13.00
C GLN A 205 4.48 -8.24 -12.81
N ALA A 206 5.55 -9.02 -12.99
CA ALA A 206 5.52 -10.46 -12.78
C ALA A 206 5.11 -10.84 -11.35
N THR A 207 5.51 -10.04 -10.35
CA THR A 207 5.09 -10.25 -8.96
C THR A 207 3.60 -9.97 -8.75
N ALA A 208 3.02 -8.95 -9.39
CA ALA A 208 1.56 -8.78 -9.29
C ALA A 208 0.80 -9.90 -10.02
N THR A 209 1.30 -10.37 -11.17
CA THR A 209 0.70 -11.51 -11.87
C THR A 209 0.75 -12.78 -11.02
N PHE A 210 1.76 -12.92 -10.16
CA PHE A 210 1.82 -14.04 -9.21
C PHE A 210 0.61 -14.07 -8.25
N PHE A 211 0.05 -12.93 -7.88
CA PHE A 211 -1.08 -12.79 -6.96
C PHE A 211 -2.43 -12.54 -7.66
N ASP A 212 -2.60 -12.99 -8.91
CA ASP A 212 -3.87 -12.88 -9.65
C ASP A 212 -4.96 -13.82 -9.10
N GLY A 213 -4.58 -14.86 -8.35
CA GLY A 213 -5.48 -15.88 -7.78
C GLY A 213 -5.58 -17.16 -8.61
N ASP A 214 -4.94 -17.21 -9.77
CA ASP A 214 -4.92 -18.36 -10.68
C ASP A 214 -3.61 -19.16 -10.58
N GLN A 215 -2.60 -18.62 -9.90
CA GLN A 215 -1.29 -19.26 -9.75
C GLN A 215 -1.23 -20.30 -8.63
N LYS A 216 -0.21 -21.17 -8.71
CA LYS A 216 0.18 -22.11 -7.64
C LYS A 216 1.68 -22.10 -7.39
N THR A 217 2.10 -22.42 -6.17
CA THR A 217 3.52 -22.67 -5.85
C THR A 217 4.01 -23.95 -6.51
N LYS A 218 5.33 -24.22 -6.49
CA LYS A 218 5.91 -25.45 -7.05
C LYS A 218 5.41 -26.69 -6.32
N GLU A 219 5.10 -26.54 -5.04
CA GLU A 219 4.57 -27.54 -4.13
C GLU A 219 3.04 -27.69 -4.27
N GLY A 220 2.41 -26.90 -5.13
CA GLY A 220 0.99 -26.99 -5.47
C GLY A 220 0.05 -26.20 -4.55
N LEU A 221 0.58 -25.34 -3.66
CA LEU A 221 -0.25 -24.46 -2.83
C LEU A 221 -0.93 -23.41 -3.73
N SER A 222 -2.21 -23.15 -3.48
CA SER A 222 -2.95 -22.12 -4.21
C SER A 222 -2.54 -20.75 -3.70
N ILE A 223 -2.20 -19.84 -4.62
CA ILE A 223 -1.82 -18.48 -4.26
C ILE A 223 -3.10 -17.65 -4.22
N PRO A 224 -3.44 -17.03 -3.07
CA PRO A 224 -4.63 -16.21 -2.96
C PRO A 224 -4.48 -14.95 -3.83
N SER A 225 -5.61 -14.51 -4.38
CA SER A 225 -5.65 -13.20 -5.04
C SER A 225 -5.36 -12.11 -4.02
N ALA A 226 -4.47 -11.17 -4.37
CA ALA A 226 -4.14 -10.02 -3.54
C ALA A 226 -4.05 -8.75 -4.39
N VAL A 227 -4.39 -7.62 -3.79
CA VAL A 227 -4.23 -6.31 -4.43
C VAL A 227 -2.77 -5.89 -4.32
N CYS A 228 -2.11 -5.63 -5.44
CA CYS A 228 -0.71 -5.24 -5.50
C CYS A 228 -0.52 -3.78 -5.89
N VAL A 229 0.09 -2.95 -5.04
CA VAL A 229 0.44 -1.56 -5.37
C VAL A 229 1.88 -1.47 -5.84
N ALA A 230 2.16 -0.56 -6.77
CA ALA A 230 3.51 -0.19 -7.15
C ALA A 230 3.78 1.27 -6.78
N SER A 231 4.95 1.50 -6.23
CA SER A 231 5.37 2.81 -5.73
C SER A 231 6.85 3.07 -5.95
N SER A 232 7.22 4.34 -5.91
CA SER A 232 8.57 4.77 -6.25
C SER A 232 9.58 4.39 -5.17
N ASP A 233 9.17 4.25 -3.91
CA ASP A 233 10.07 4.12 -2.76
C ASP A 233 11.07 5.31 -2.76
N ALA A 234 10.55 6.50 -3.05
CA ALA A 234 11.36 7.66 -3.42
C ALA A 234 12.06 8.28 -2.21
N HIS A 235 13.38 8.12 -2.16
CA HIS A 235 14.27 8.85 -1.23
C HIS A 235 14.82 10.15 -1.83
N HIS A 236 14.41 10.51 -3.05
CA HIS A 236 14.87 11.69 -3.77
C HIS A 236 13.74 12.13 -4.71
N HIS A 237 13.56 13.42 -4.94
CA HIS A 237 12.48 13.94 -5.79
C HIS A 237 12.53 13.36 -7.22
N GLU A 238 13.73 13.14 -7.77
CA GLU A 238 13.91 12.50 -9.08
C GLU A 238 13.45 11.04 -9.11
N HIS A 239 13.47 10.32 -7.98
CA HIS A 239 13.00 8.94 -7.93
C HIS A 239 11.53 8.78 -8.31
N VAL A 240 10.69 9.78 -8.00
CA VAL A 240 9.28 9.82 -8.41
C VAL A 240 9.16 9.78 -9.94
N ARG A 241 10.03 10.51 -10.65
CA ARG A 241 10.06 10.58 -12.12
C ARG A 241 10.74 9.36 -12.73
N ASP A 242 11.92 9.00 -12.23
CA ASP A 242 12.85 8.12 -12.93
C ASP A 242 12.52 6.65 -12.74
N ARG A 243 11.98 6.28 -11.57
CA ARG A 243 11.62 4.90 -11.28
C ARG A 243 10.32 4.48 -11.97
N LYS A 244 9.46 5.43 -12.36
CA LYS A 244 8.21 5.23 -13.11
C LYS A 244 7.29 4.14 -12.52
N ARG A 245 7.34 3.97 -11.20
CA ARG A 245 6.47 3.04 -10.45
C ARG A 245 5.35 3.84 -9.84
N CYS A 246 4.13 3.57 -10.28
CA CYS A 246 2.93 4.17 -9.75
C CYS A 246 1.78 3.18 -9.85
N THR A 247 0.73 3.48 -9.11
CA THR A 247 -0.52 2.73 -9.10
C THR A 247 -1.63 3.57 -9.70
N TRP A 248 -2.47 2.97 -10.54
CA TRP A 248 -3.70 3.62 -11.03
C TRP A 248 -4.90 3.14 -10.22
N ILE A 249 -5.69 4.10 -9.74
CA ILE A 249 -6.83 3.86 -8.86
C ILE A 249 -8.05 4.47 -9.52
N ARG A 250 -9.18 3.74 -9.48
CA ARG A 250 -10.43 4.26 -9.98
C ARG A 250 -11.20 4.87 -8.82
N ALA A 251 -11.40 6.18 -8.85
CA ALA A 251 -12.03 6.94 -7.79
C ALA A 251 -12.87 8.08 -8.39
N GLU A 252 -13.95 8.46 -7.72
CA GLU A 252 -14.72 9.68 -8.02
C GLU A 252 -14.04 10.90 -7.42
N LYS A 253 -13.47 10.76 -6.21
CA LYS A 253 -12.75 11.82 -5.51
C LYS A 253 -11.39 11.33 -5.05
N ALA A 254 -10.40 12.22 -5.14
CA ALA A 254 -9.08 11.99 -4.58
C ALA A 254 -9.11 12.09 -3.03
N SER A 255 -9.80 11.16 -2.36
CA SER A 255 -9.95 11.10 -0.90
C SER A 255 -9.34 9.82 -0.31
N PHE A 256 -8.92 9.87 0.96
CA PHE A 256 -8.39 8.68 1.63
C PHE A 256 -9.44 7.57 1.75
N ALA A 257 -10.71 7.90 2.00
CA ALA A 257 -11.78 6.91 2.06
C ALA A 257 -11.92 6.11 0.76
N GLU A 258 -11.83 6.78 -0.40
CA GLU A 258 -11.88 6.09 -1.70
C GLU A 258 -10.59 5.31 -1.99
N LEU A 259 -9.42 5.83 -1.60
CA LEU A 259 -8.16 5.09 -1.67
C LEU A 259 -8.26 3.80 -0.85
N ALA A 260 -8.70 3.91 0.39
CA ALA A 260 -8.78 2.82 1.34
C ALA A 260 -9.88 1.81 0.97
N ALA A 261 -10.94 2.23 0.27
CA ALA A 261 -11.90 1.32 -0.33
C ALA A 261 -11.35 0.61 -1.58
N ALA A 262 -10.43 1.22 -2.33
CA ALA A 262 -9.86 0.60 -3.51
C ALA A 262 -8.86 -0.53 -3.18
N CYS A 263 -8.13 -0.42 -2.07
CA CYS A 263 -7.12 -1.41 -1.65
C CYS A 263 -7.67 -2.81 -1.35
N PRO A 264 -8.73 -3.03 -0.55
CA PRO A 264 -9.20 -4.37 -0.22
C PRO A 264 -10.13 -5.01 -1.26
N PHE A 265 -10.75 -4.23 -2.15
CA PHE A 265 -11.79 -4.74 -3.06
C PHE A 265 -11.33 -4.97 -4.51
N GLY A 266 -10.07 -4.65 -4.85
CA GLY A 266 -9.55 -4.86 -6.21
C GLY A 266 -10.31 -4.07 -7.29
N ILE A 267 -11.05 -3.03 -6.92
CA ILE A 267 -11.86 -2.20 -7.86
C ILE A 267 -10.96 -1.20 -8.63
N GLY A 268 -9.65 -1.21 -8.37
CA GLY A 268 -8.63 -0.49 -9.11
C GLY A 268 -7.88 -1.39 -10.10
N TYR A 269 -7.69 -0.89 -11.33
CA TYR A 269 -6.81 -1.52 -12.31
C TYR A 269 -5.37 -1.15 -11.95
N LEU A 270 -4.66 -2.09 -11.33
CA LEU A 270 -3.24 -1.95 -11.00
C LEU A 270 -2.39 -2.14 -12.27
N SER A 271 -2.38 -1.13 -13.13
CA SER A 271 -1.40 -1.08 -14.22
C SER A 271 -0.08 -0.58 -13.65
N MET A 272 0.93 -1.44 -13.62
CA MET A 272 2.33 -1.07 -13.32
C MET A 272 3.02 -0.32 -14.46
N ASN A 273 2.31 -0.01 -15.55
CA ASN A 273 2.86 0.79 -16.63
C ASN A 273 2.60 2.28 -16.39
N ALA A 274 3.59 3.10 -16.73
CA ALA A 274 3.53 4.56 -16.66
C ALA A 274 2.42 5.17 -17.54
N SER A 275 1.85 4.40 -18.46
CA SER A 275 0.73 4.79 -19.30
C SER A 275 -0.62 4.56 -18.60
N ARG A 276 -1.48 5.57 -18.66
CA ARG A 276 -2.87 5.50 -18.21
C ARG A 276 -3.57 4.28 -18.83
N PRO A 277 -4.37 3.51 -18.07
CA PRO A 277 -5.15 2.41 -18.62
C PRO A 277 -6.06 2.91 -19.75
N THR A 278 -5.97 2.29 -20.93
CA THR A 278 -6.92 2.54 -22.02
C THR A 278 -8.23 1.81 -21.75
N PRO A 279 -9.40 2.41 -22.07
CA PRO A 279 -10.68 1.71 -21.98
C PRO A 279 -10.65 0.47 -22.90
N GLY A 280 -10.64 -0.73 -22.33
CA GLY A 280 -10.73 -1.99 -23.11
C GLY A 280 -9.75 -3.10 -22.75
N TYR A 281 -8.74 -2.85 -21.89
CA TYR A 281 -7.94 -3.95 -21.33
C TYR A 281 -8.63 -4.51 -20.08
N TRP A 282 -8.78 -5.83 -20.06
CA TRP A 282 -9.55 -6.59 -19.07
C TRP A 282 -8.70 -7.12 -17.92
N VAL A 283 -9.32 -6.99 -16.75
CA VAL A 283 -9.01 -7.44 -15.40
C VAL A 283 -8.52 -8.90 -15.34
N SER A 284 -7.51 -9.19 -14.51
CA SER A 284 -7.12 -10.55 -14.10
C SER A 284 -7.63 -10.94 -12.71
N THR A 285 -8.70 -10.31 -12.23
CA THR A 285 -9.43 -10.68 -11.02
C THR A 285 -10.93 -10.57 -11.24
N LEU A 286 -11.48 -11.47 -12.06
CA LEU A 286 -12.87 -11.96 -12.07
C LEU A 286 -12.98 -12.95 -13.23
N SER A 287 -12.88 -14.25 -12.95
CA SER A 287 -13.28 -15.26 -13.93
C SER A 287 -14.76 -15.07 -14.24
N GLU A 288 -15.11 -14.93 -15.52
CA GLU A 288 -16.49 -14.72 -16.02
C GLU A 288 -17.41 -15.96 -15.83
N HIS A 289 -17.16 -16.84 -14.86
CA HIS A 289 -17.86 -18.13 -14.74
C HIS A 289 -18.95 -18.20 -13.67
N SER A 290 -19.35 -17.08 -13.06
CA SER A 290 -20.43 -17.11 -12.07
C SER A 290 -21.24 -15.82 -11.97
N CYS A 291 -21.58 -15.22 -13.12
CA CYS A 291 -22.66 -14.22 -13.18
C CYS A 291 -23.85 -14.80 -13.98
N PRO A 292 -25.03 -15.02 -13.36
CA PRO A 292 -26.22 -15.38 -14.11
C PRO A 292 -26.60 -14.20 -14.99
N ARG A 293 -26.57 -14.38 -16.32
CA ARG A 293 -27.11 -13.40 -17.27
C ARG A 293 -28.61 -13.23 -16.99
N LEU A 294 -28.98 -12.15 -16.32
CA LEU A 294 -30.37 -11.68 -16.28
C LEU A 294 -30.73 -11.15 -17.67
N GLY A 295 -31.27 -12.04 -18.50
CA GLY A 295 -31.84 -11.69 -19.79
C GLY A 295 -33.15 -10.92 -19.60
N TYR A 296 -33.09 -9.58 -19.72
CA TYR A 296 -34.30 -8.78 -19.88
C TYR A 296 -34.77 -8.88 -21.35
N ARG A 297 -35.81 -9.67 -21.58
CA ARG A 297 -36.61 -9.59 -22.80
C ARG A 297 -37.47 -8.33 -22.73
N SER A 298 -37.24 -7.43 -23.69
CA SER A 298 -38.15 -6.34 -24.01
C SER A 298 -39.45 -6.93 -24.56
N THR A 299 -40.55 -6.79 -23.83
CA THR A 299 -41.90 -6.88 -24.40
C THR A 299 -42.44 -5.47 -24.53
N ARG A 300 -42.55 -5.02 -25.78
CA ARG A 300 -43.34 -3.85 -26.16
C ARG A 300 -44.82 -4.15 -25.93
N VAL A 301 -45.53 -3.17 -25.38
CA VAL A 301 -46.93 -2.87 -25.69
C VAL A 301 -46.94 -1.47 -26.28
#